data_AF-A0A316P5T7-F1
#
_entry.id   AF-A0A316P5T7-F1
#
_cell.length_a   1.000
_cell.length_b   1.000
_cell.length_c   1.000
_cell.angle_alpha   90.00
_cell.angle_beta   90.00
_cell.angle_gamma   90.00
#
_symmetry.space_group_name_H-M   'P 1'
#
loop_
_entity.id
_entity.type
_entity.pdbx_description
1 polymer ?
#
loop_
_entity_poly.entity_id
_entity_poly.type
_entity_poly.pdbx_seq_one_letter_code
_entity_poly.pdbx_strand_id
1 'polypeptide(L)'
;MNSNLRNLKRKILTDLKVELLDEFDRNFERRAFFDRPWPERSYPGGRGSLLQASGRGRKSFRGTILQNGVQFSTDTPYMGLHNRGGKIKITPRMRKFFWAMYYQNAGGMTYSVKKRQANNTQRNRMLSAKAQYWRSLALTKKDTITIPQRQIIGDHPHIRQVAREVIHQDMQSAFRELAKALQPR
;
A
#
# COMPACT_ATOMS: atom_id res chain seq x y z
N MET A 1 0.17 -36.30 -15.60
CA MET A 1 0.15 -35.99 -14.16
C MET A 1 -1.11 -36.58 -13.55
N ASN A 2 -0.98 -37.46 -12.55
CA ASN A 2 -2.10 -38.13 -11.87
C ASN A 2 -3.15 -37.09 -11.39
N SER A 3 -4.45 -37.36 -11.53
CA SER A 3 -5.53 -36.41 -11.19
C SER A 3 -5.44 -35.92 -9.73
N ASN A 4 -5.09 -36.82 -8.81
CA ASN A 4 -4.90 -36.53 -7.39
C ASN A 4 -3.77 -35.52 -7.14
N LEU A 5 -2.64 -35.64 -7.85
CA LEU A 5 -1.52 -34.72 -7.69
C LEU A 5 -1.84 -33.33 -8.26
N ARG A 6 -2.61 -33.26 -9.35
CA ARG A 6 -3.11 -31.98 -9.90
C ARG A 6 -4.05 -31.29 -8.92
N ASN A 7 -4.94 -32.05 -8.28
CA ASN A 7 -5.87 -31.53 -7.27
C ASN A 7 -5.13 -31.01 -6.04
N LEU A 8 -4.16 -31.77 -5.52
CA LEU A 8 -3.33 -31.34 -4.39
C LEU A 8 -2.57 -30.06 -4.72
N LYS A 9 -1.92 -29.99 -5.88
CA LYS A 9 -1.21 -28.79 -6.33
C LYS A 9 -2.15 -27.58 -6.38
N ARG A 10 -3.35 -27.74 -6.94
CA ARG A 10 -4.34 -26.66 -7.03
C ARG A 10 -4.81 -26.21 -5.65
N LYS A 11 -5.00 -27.13 -4.71
CA LYS A 11 -5.35 -26.82 -3.31
C LYS A 11 -4.26 -25.97 -2.66
N ILE A 12 -3.01 -26.44 -2.70
CA ILE A 12 -1.84 -25.72 -2.15
C ILE A 12 -1.76 -24.29 -2.70
N LEU A 13 -1.86 -24.13 -4.02
CA LEU A 13 -1.79 -22.81 -4.63
C LEU A 13 -2.98 -21.91 -4.27
N THR A 14 -4.15 -22.50 -4.02
CA THR A 14 -5.36 -21.75 -3.60
C THR A 14 -5.20 -21.24 -2.18
N ASP A 15 -4.73 -22.09 -1.27
CA ASP A 15 -4.58 -21.73 0.15
C ASP A 15 -3.40 -20.76 0.32
N LEU A 16 -2.29 -20.99 -0.39
CA LEU A 16 -1.19 -20.01 -0.47
C LEU A 16 -1.68 -18.64 -0.94
N LYS A 17 -2.55 -18.59 -1.95
CA LYS A 17 -3.09 -17.32 -2.45
C LYS A 17 -3.88 -16.60 -1.37
N VAL A 18 -4.71 -17.32 -0.62
CA VAL A 18 -5.56 -16.73 0.43
C VAL A 18 -4.70 -16.21 1.58
N GLU A 19 -3.86 -17.07 2.15
CA GLU A 19 -3.04 -16.74 3.32
C GLU A 19 -2.04 -15.62 3.04
N LEU A 20 -1.36 -15.67 1.89
CA LEU A 20 -0.40 -14.63 1.53
C LEU A 20 -1.08 -13.29 1.22
N LEU A 21 -2.26 -13.31 0.58
CA LEU A 21 -3.00 -12.08 0.31
C LEU A 21 -3.47 -11.43 1.62
N ASP A 22 -3.92 -12.24 2.58
CA ASP A 22 -4.30 -11.77 3.91
C ASP A 22 -3.10 -11.18 4.66
N GLU A 23 -1.94 -11.83 4.64
CA GLU A 23 -0.73 -11.30 5.28
C GLU A 23 -0.27 -9.97 4.67
N PHE A 24 -0.35 -9.82 3.34
CA PHE A 24 -0.08 -8.54 2.70
C PHE A 24 -1.14 -7.48 2.99
N ASP A 25 -2.39 -7.87 3.22
CA ASP A 25 -3.46 -6.95 3.61
C ASP A 25 -3.25 -6.41 5.04
N ARG A 26 -2.82 -7.28 5.97
CA ARG A 26 -2.46 -6.88 7.35
C ARG A 26 -1.33 -5.87 7.40
N ASN A 27 -0.44 -5.80 6.40
CA ASN A 27 0.59 -4.75 6.32
C ASN A 27 0.00 -3.33 6.26
N PHE A 28 -1.21 -3.17 5.71
CA PHE A 28 -1.90 -1.88 5.77
C PHE A 28 -2.23 -1.51 7.21
N GLU A 29 -2.76 -2.44 7.99
CA GLU A 29 -3.14 -2.22 9.40
C GLU A 29 -1.92 -1.94 10.26
N ARG A 30 -0.85 -2.75 10.10
CA ARG A 30 0.46 -2.55 10.73
C ARG A 30 1.10 -1.22 10.34
N ARG A 31 0.75 -0.66 9.18
CA ARG A 31 1.43 0.48 8.53
C ARG A 31 2.92 0.21 8.33
N ALA A 32 3.22 -1.05 8.01
CA ALA A 32 4.57 -1.58 7.94
C ALA A 32 4.58 -2.74 6.96
N PHE A 33 5.74 -2.99 6.34
CA PHE A 33 6.01 -4.27 5.70
C PHE A 33 6.53 -5.22 6.77
N PHE A 34 5.61 -5.95 7.42
CA PHE A 34 5.90 -6.75 8.61
C PHE A 34 6.54 -5.92 9.73
N ASP A 35 7.84 -6.07 9.92
CA ASP A 35 8.67 -5.40 10.93
C ASP A 35 9.19 -4.02 10.47
N ARG A 36 9.03 -3.67 9.19
CA ARG A 36 9.56 -2.44 8.60
C ARG A 36 8.49 -1.35 8.46
N PRO A 37 8.41 -0.37 9.39
CA PRO A 37 7.38 0.67 9.36
C PRO A 37 7.50 1.55 8.12
N TRP A 38 6.35 1.98 7.59
CA TRP A 38 6.30 2.87 6.44
C TRP A 38 6.64 4.31 6.83
N PRO A 39 7.38 5.03 5.98
CA PRO A 39 7.61 6.45 6.19
C PRO A 39 6.32 7.25 6.26
N GLU A 40 6.27 8.18 7.20
CA GLU A 40 5.14 9.07 7.38
C GLU A 40 4.85 9.91 6.14
N ARG A 41 3.68 10.53 6.13
CA ARG A 41 3.30 11.45 5.06
C ARG A 41 3.98 12.80 5.28
N SER A 42 4.50 13.40 4.22
CA SER A 42 5.07 14.76 4.27
C SER A 42 4.00 15.86 4.29
N TYR A 43 2.81 15.58 3.77
CA TYR A 43 1.75 16.59 3.63
C TYR A 43 1.07 16.92 4.98
N PRO A 44 1.00 18.21 5.37
CA PRO A 44 0.40 18.61 6.65
C PRO A 44 -1.13 18.43 6.66
N GLY A 45 -1.65 17.94 7.80
CA GLY A 45 -3.09 17.86 8.05
C GLY A 45 -3.83 16.77 7.28
N GLY A 46 -3.12 15.71 6.88
CA GLY A 46 -3.74 14.53 6.33
C GLY A 46 -4.23 13.58 7.42
N ARG A 47 -5.43 13.02 7.25
CA ARG A 47 -6.00 12.03 8.18
C ARG A 47 -5.41 10.64 7.90
N GLY A 48 -4.99 9.94 8.96
CA GLY A 48 -4.50 8.56 8.90
C GLY A 48 -3.24 8.34 8.06
N SER A 49 -2.90 7.06 7.86
CA SER A 49 -1.82 6.66 6.97
C SER A 49 -2.15 6.99 5.52
N LEU A 50 -1.15 7.45 4.75
CA LEU A 50 -1.31 7.85 3.35
C LEU A 50 -1.96 6.76 2.49
N LEU A 51 -1.61 5.50 2.72
CA LEU A 51 -2.14 4.36 1.96
C LEU A 51 -3.52 3.88 2.43
N GLN A 52 -3.96 4.32 3.62
CA GLN A 52 -5.27 3.96 4.17
C GLN A 52 -6.35 5.00 3.91
N ALA A 53 -5.99 6.27 3.66
CA ALA A 53 -6.93 7.39 3.65
C ALA A 53 -8.17 7.21 2.75
N SER A 54 -8.03 6.53 1.60
CA SER A 54 -9.15 6.19 0.71
C SER A 54 -9.52 4.71 0.70
N GLY A 55 -8.67 3.83 1.25
CA GLY A 55 -8.79 2.37 1.15
C GLY A 55 -8.67 1.78 -0.26
N ARG A 56 -8.66 2.59 -1.33
CA ARG A 56 -8.63 2.12 -2.74
C ARG A 56 -7.37 1.30 -3.05
N GLY A 57 -6.23 1.71 -2.50
CA GLY A 57 -4.96 1.00 -2.65
C GLY A 57 -5.01 -0.40 -2.01
N ARG A 58 -5.51 -0.51 -0.77
CA ARG A 58 -5.70 -1.79 -0.08
C ARG A 58 -6.59 -2.74 -0.90
N LYS A 59 -7.74 -2.24 -1.36
CA LYS A 59 -8.72 -3.01 -2.16
C LYS A 59 -8.27 -3.35 -3.58
N SER A 60 -7.11 -2.84 -4.04
CA SER A 60 -6.61 -3.03 -5.41
C SER A 60 -5.91 -4.37 -5.64
N PHE A 61 -5.41 -5.00 -4.58
CA PHE A 61 -4.54 -6.17 -4.71
C PHE A 61 -5.34 -7.42 -5.07
N ARG A 62 -4.79 -8.22 -5.98
CA ARG A 62 -5.36 -9.47 -6.46
C ARG A 62 -4.29 -10.54 -6.50
N GLY A 63 -4.66 -11.75 -6.08
CA GLY A 63 -3.88 -12.96 -6.30
C GLY A 63 -4.47 -13.75 -7.48
N THR A 64 -3.60 -14.17 -8.40
CA THR A 64 -3.94 -15.03 -9.54
C THR A 64 -3.12 -16.30 -9.46
N ILE A 65 -3.78 -17.46 -9.52
CA ILE A 65 -3.09 -18.76 -9.54
C ILE A 65 -2.57 -18.98 -10.96
N LEU A 66 -1.27 -19.18 -11.09
CA LEU A 66 -0.60 -19.58 -12.32
C LEU A 66 -0.29 -21.08 -12.29
N GLN A 67 0.32 -21.59 -13.36
CA GLN A 67 0.66 -23.01 -13.47
C GLN A 67 1.54 -23.51 -12.31
N ASN A 68 2.52 -22.71 -11.87
CA ASN A 68 3.55 -23.12 -10.90
C ASN A 68 3.68 -22.18 -9.70
N GLY A 69 2.69 -21.32 -9.46
CA GLY A 69 2.78 -20.36 -8.36
C GLY A 69 1.59 -19.43 -8.28
N VAL A 70 1.69 -18.46 -7.38
CA VAL A 70 0.69 -17.39 -7.21
C VAL A 70 1.33 -16.07 -7.60
N GLN A 71 0.68 -15.34 -8.49
CA GLN A 71 1.08 -13.99 -8.87
C GLN A 71 0.20 -12.98 -8.15
N PHE A 72 0.83 -11.99 -7.53
CA PHE A 72 0.11 -10.86 -6.94
C PHE A 72 0.24 -9.62 -7.82
N SER A 73 -0.87 -8.92 -8.01
CA SER A 73 -0.95 -7.73 -8.87
C SER A 73 -1.85 -6.66 -8.25
N THR A 74 -1.79 -5.46 -8.81
CA THR A 74 -2.64 -4.33 -8.43
C THR A 74 -3.10 -3.62 -9.69
N ASP A 75 -4.36 -3.16 -9.70
CA ASP A 75 -4.93 -2.33 -10.77
C ASP A 75 -4.64 -0.83 -10.56
N THR A 76 -3.86 -0.47 -9.54
CA THR A 76 -3.50 0.92 -9.22
C THR A 76 -2.00 1.15 -9.45
N PRO A 77 -1.60 1.83 -10.56
CA PRO A 77 -0.20 2.02 -10.89
C PRO A 77 0.63 2.70 -9.80
N TYR A 78 0.02 3.64 -9.05
CA TYR A 78 0.68 4.34 -7.95
C TYR A 78 1.03 3.42 -6.77
N MET A 79 0.33 2.28 -6.60
CA MET A 79 0.68 1.30 -5.56
C MET A 79 1.96 0.55 -5.91
N GLY A 80 2.23 0.29 -7.20
CA GLY A 80 3.51 -0.24 -7.64
C GLY A 80 4.67 0.71 -7.33
N LEU A 81 4.45 2.02 -7.52
CA LEU A 81 5.42 3.05 -7.16
C LEU A 81 5.63 3.15 -5.64
N HIS A 82 4.57 3.03 -4.84
CA HIS A 82 4.73 2.94 -3.39
C HIS A 82 5.50 1.69 -2.98
N ASN A 83 5.19 0.52 -3.55
CA ASN A 83 5.82 -0.74 -3.18
C ASN A 83 7.34 -0.74 -3.40
N ARG A 84 7.81 -0.11 -4.47
CA ARG A 84 9.23 -0.04 -4.85
C ARG A 84 9.94 1.24 -4.41
N GLY A 85 9.17 2.29 -4.13
CA GLY A 85 9.69 3.66 -4.12
C GLY A 85 10.04 4.13 -5.54
N GLY A 86 10.45 5.39 -5.66
CA GLY A 86 10.94 5.90 -6.93
C GLY A 86 10.89 7.42 -7.02
N LYS A 87 11.08 7.92 -8.25
CA LYS A 87 11.04 9.36 -8.56
C LYS A 87 10.01 9.65 -9.65
N ILE A 88 9.27 10.73 -9.50
CA ILE A 88 8.32 11.22 -10.50
C ILE A 88 8.83 12.55 -11.03
N LYS A 89 8.95 12.71 -12.35
CA LYS A 89 9.32 14.00 -12.96
C LYS A 89 8.25 15.05 -12.70
N ILE A 90 8.67 16.23 -12.24
CA ILE A 90 7.80 17.38 -12.04
C ILE A 90 7.51 17.99 -13.41
N THR A 91 6.23 17.95 -13.80
CA THR A 91 5.77 18.53 -15.06
C THR A 91 5.34 20.00 -14.87
N PRO A 92 5.31 20.81 -15.94
CA PRO A 92 4.74 22.16 -15.88
C PRO A 92 3.28 22.17 -15.40
N ARG A 93 2.48 21.16 -15.78
CA ARG A 93 1.10 20.98 -15.30
C ARG A 93 1.04 20.77 -13.78
N MET A 94 1.95 19.96 -13.24
CA MET A 94 2.07 19.77 -11.78
C MET A 94 2.43 21.08 -11.07
N ARG A 95 3.34 21.89 -11.62
CA ARG A 95 3.67 23.21 -11.03
C ARG A 95 2.47 24.16 -11.01
N LYS A 96 1.70 24.21 -12.10
CA LYS A 96 0.44 24.97 -12.13
C LYS A 96 -0.53 24.47 -11.07
N PHE A 97 -0.67 23.16 -10.92
CA PHE A 97 -1.49 22.57 -9.86
C PHE A 97 -0.98 22.94 -8.46
N PHE A 98 0.33 22.91 -8.19
CA PHE A 98 0.90 23.31 -6.91
C PHE A 98 0.57 24.77 -6.57
N TRP A 99 0.65 25.67 -7.55
CA TRP A 99 0.22 27.05 -7.37
C TRP A 99 -1.29 27.18 -7.10
N ALA A 100 -2.12 26.46 -7.84
CA ALA A 100 -3.57 26.45 -7.60
C ALA A 100 -3.89 26.00 -6.16
N MET A 101 -3.24 24.93 -5.69
CA MET A 101 -3.39 24.46 -4.32
C MET A 101 -2.87 25.47 -3.28
N TYR A 102 -1.79 26.18 -3.57
CA TYR A 102 -1.31 27.28 -2.71
C TYR A 102 -2.39 28.36 -2.56
N TYR A 103 -2.89 28.90 -3.68
CA TYR A 103 -3.88 29.98 -3.66
C TYR A 103 -5.18 29.54 -2.99
N GLN A 104 -5.63 28.30 -3.23
CA GLN A 104 -6.81 27.75 -2.56
C GLN A 104 -6.66 27.72 -1.03
N ASN A 105 -5.51 27.25 -0.53
CA ASN A 105 -5.29 27.17 0.93
C ASN A 105 -5.05 28.57 1.53
N ALA A 106 -4.31 29.43 0.84
CA ALA A 106 -4.02 30.78 1.32
C ALA A 106 -5.28 31.68 1.31
N GLY A 107 -6.09 31.60 0.26
CA GLY A 107 -7.36 32.32 0.13
C GLY A 107 -8.44 31.83 1.08
N GLY A 108 -8.35 30.59 1.57
CA GLY A 108 -9.28 30.04 2.57
C GLY A 108 -9.05 30.53 4.01
N MET A 109 -8.00 31.31 4.27
CA MET A 109 -7.70 31.86 5.60
C MET A 109 -8.62 33.03 5.92
N THR A 110 -9.09 33.11 7.17
CA THR A 110 -9.89 34.25 7.64
C THR A 110 -9.01 35.39 8.14
N TYR A 111 -9.41 36.63 7.90
CA TYR A 111 -8.66 37.82 8.27
C TYR A 111 -9.41 38.68 9.28
N SER A 112 -8.67 39.31 10.19
CA SER A 112 -9.20 40.37 11.04
C SER A 112 -9.09 41.70 10.31
N VAL A 113 -10.23 42.30 9.96
CA VAL A 113 -10.26 43.63 9.32
C VAL A 113 -9.62 44.69 10.22
N LYS A 114 -9.92 44.64 11.54
CA LYS A 114 -9.38 45.58 12.53
C LYS A 114 -7.85 45.49 12.66
N LYS A 115 -7.30 44.27 12.65
CA LYS A 115 -5.85 44.05 12.82
C LYS A 115 -5.08 43.93 11.49
N ARG A 116 -5.77 43.99 10.34
CA ARG A 116 -5.21 43.80 8.99
C ARG A 116 -4.30 42.58 8.85
N GLN A 117 -4.61 41.50 9.57
CA GLN A 117 -3.80 40.28 9.61
C GLN A 117 -4.69 39.03 9.64
N ALA A 118 -4.14 37.89 9.23
CA ALA A 118 -4.82 36.60 9.35
C ALA A 118 -5.13 36.28 10.82
N ASN A 119 -6.31 35.72 11.09
CA ASN A 119 -6.68 35.30 12.44
C ASN A 119 -5.77 34.14 12.91
N ASN A 120 -5.36 34.14 14.18
CA ASN A 120 -4.54 33.06 14.74
C ASN A 120 -5.41 31.90 15.26
N THR A 121 -6.18 31.28 14.38
CA THR A 121 -7.00 30.10 14.70
C THR A 121 -6.25 28.82 14.34
N GLN A 122 -6.60 27.69 14.96
CA GLN A 122 -6.06 26.38 14.56
C GLN A 122 -6.31 26.08 13.08
N ARG A 123 -7.48 26.46 12.56
CA ARG A 123 -7.81 26.35 11.13
C ARG A 123 -6.85 27.14 10.24
N ASN A 124 -6.61 28.41 10.56
CA ASN A 124 -5.71 29.26 9.76
C ASN A 124 -4.25 28.78 9.87
N ARG A 125 -3.80 28.33 11.05
CA ARG A 125 -2.47 27.71 11.19
C ARG A 125 -2.31 26.50 10.28
N MET A 126 -3.32 25.63 10.22
CA MET A 126 -3.32 24.47 9.33
C MET A 126 -3.35 24.86 7.84
N LEU A 127 -4.18 25.83 7.46
CA LEU A 127 -4.25 26.33 6.08
C LEU A 127 -2.94 27.00 5.65
N SER A 128 -2.32 27.76 6.54
CA SER A 128 -1.01 28.37 6.31
C SER A 128 0.07 27.30 6.08
N ALA A 129 0.14 26.26 6.93
CA ALA A 129 1.08 25.15 6.75
C ALA A 129 0.88 24.41 5.41
N LYS A 130 -0.38 24.15 5.03
CA LYS A 130 -0.72 23.56 3.72
C LYS A 130 -0.32 24.45 2.56
N ALA A 131 -0.60 25.75 2.64
CA ALA A 131 -0.20 26.71 1.63
C ALA A 131 1.32 26.73 1.46
N GLN A 132 2.08 26.81 2.56
CA GLN A 132 3.54 26.76 2.53
C GLN A 132 4.08 25.47 1.90
N TYR A 133 3.49 24.31 2.21
CA TYR A 133 3.83 23.05 1.57
C TYR A 133 3.68 23.10 0.04
N TRP A 134 2.55 23.60 -0.46
CA TRP A 134 2.32 23.69 -1.90
C TRP A 134 3.22 24.74 -2.58
N ARG A 135 3.46 25.87 -1.92
CA ARG A 135 4.38 26.90 -2.41
C ARG A 135 5.81 26.37 -2.55
N SER A 136 6.28 25.58 -1.58
CA SER A 136 7.63 24.99 -1.65
C SER A 136 7.78 24.01 -2.81
N LEU A 137 6.74 23.21 -3.11
CA LEU A 137 6.71 22.34 -4.28
C LEU A 137 6.66 23.13 -5.60
N ALA A 138 5.89 24.23 -5.65
CA ALA A 138 5.78 25.05 -6.85
C ALA A 138 7.11 25.72 -7.22
N LEU A 139 7.83 26.21 -6.20
CA LEU A 139 9.10 26.92 -6.32
C LEU A 139 10.33 26.03 -6.37
N THR A 140 10.19 24.71 -6.15
CA THR A 140 11.34 23.82 -6.07
C THR A 140 12.16 23.81 -7.36
N LYS A 141 13.50 23.89 -7.23
CA LYS A 141 14.43 23.73 -8.36
C LYS A 141 14.61 22.27 -8.78
N LYS A 142 14.13 21.31 -7.97
CA LYS A 142 14.19 19.88 -8.29
C LYS A 142 13.36 19.59 -9.54
N ASP A 143 13.83 18.66 -10.34
CA ASP A 143 13.15 18.13 -11.52
C ASP A 143 12.23 16.96 -11.19
N THR A 144 12.37 16.38 -10.00
CA THR A 144 11.70 15.15 -9.57
C THR A 144 11.19 15.22 -8.13
N ILE A 145 10.14 14.46 -7.85
CA ILE A 145 9.61 14.19 -6.52
C ILE A 145 9.99 12.76 -6.14
N THR A 146 10.67 12.60 -5.00
CA THR A 146 10.97 11.29 -4.43
C THR A 146 9.76 10.74 -3.70
N ILE A 147 9.32 9.54 -4.09
CA ILE A 147 8.31 8.77 -3.39
C ILE A 147 9.03 7.72 -2.54
N PRO A 148 8.94 7.80 -1.20
CA PRO A 148 9.59 6.81 -0.35
C PRO A 148 8.87 5.47 -0.47
N GLN A 149 9.66 4.40 -0.33
CA GLN A 149 9.16 3.04 -0.39
C GLN A 149 8.23 2.75 0.78
N ARG A 150 7.07 2.19 0.46
CA ARG A 150 6.07 1.63 1.38
C ARG A 150 5.75 0.25 0.85
N GLN A 151 6.62 -0.70 1.18
CA GLN A 151 6.53 -2.06 0.69
C GLN A 151 5.28 -2.73 1.28
N ILE A 152 4.51 -3.39 0.43
CA ILE A 152 3.27 -4.08 0.78
C ILE A 152 3.41 -5.54 0.42
N ILE A 153 3.96 -5.80 -0.77
CA ILE A 153 4.22 -7.11 -1.33
C ILE A 153 5.71 -7.26 -1.59
N GLY A 154 6.25 -8.40 -1.18
CA GLY A 154 7.62 -8.80 -1.46
C GLY A 154 8.01 -10.01 -0.65
N ASP A 155 9.26 -10.41 -0.81
CA ASP A 155 9.84 -11.50 -0.02
C ASP A 155 10.13 -11.05 1.42
N HIS A 156 9.87 -11.95 2.36
CA HIS A 156 10.06 -11.75 3.80
C HIS A 156 10.15 -13.11 4.50
N PRO A 157 10.95 -13.27 5.57
CA PRO A 157 11.02 -14.53 6.32
C PRO A 157 9.65 -15.05 6.78
N HIS A 158 8.77 -14.16 7.26
CA HIS A 158 7.38 -14.50 7.64
C HIS A 158 6.59 -15.09 6.47
N ILE A 159 6.71 -14.52 5.27
CA ILE A 159 6.03 -15.03 4.08
C ILE A 159 6.51 -16.43 3.72
N ARG A 160 7.82 -16.69 3.82
CA ARG A 160 8.38 -18.03 3.58
C ARG A 160 7.91 -19.03 4.63
N GLN A 161 7.76 -18.60 5.89
CA GLN A 161 7.21 -19.42 6.96
C GLN A 161 5.75 -19.78 6.68
N VAL A 162 4.89 -18.79 6.45
CA VAL A 162 3.47 -19.01 6.09
C VAL A 162 3.35 -19.95 4.90
N ALA A 163 4.17 -19.74 3.86
CA ALA A 163 4.15 -20.62 2.70
C ALA A 163 4.52 -22.08 3.03
N ARG A 164 5.53 -22.30 3.88
CA ARG A 164 5.91 -23.65 4.33
C ARG A 164 4.80 -24.29 5.15
N GLU A 165 4.17 -23.52 6.05
CA GLU A 165 3.09 -24.01 6.91
C GLU A 165 1.88 -24.46 6.08
N VAL A 166 1.45 -23.66 5.11
CA VAL A 166 0.36 -24.01 4.19
C VAL A 166 0.68 -25.29 3.41
N ILE A 167 1.87 -25.35 2.79
CA ILE A 167 2.29 -26.54 2.03
C ILE A 167 2.29 -27.78 2.94
N HIS A 168 2.85 -27.66 4.14
CA HIS A 168 2.94 -28.75 5.09
C HIS A 168 1.56 -29.23 5.54
N GLN A 169 0.65 -28.32 5.90
CA GLN A 169 -0.72 -28.66 6.30
C GLN A 169 -1.48 -29.39 5.19
N ASP A 170 -1.34 -28.91 3.95
CA ASP A 170 -1.99 -29.53 2.79
C ASP A 170 -1.44 -30.91 2.45
N MET A 171 -0.12 -31.06 2.50
CA MET A 171 0.53 -32.36 2.32
C MET A 171 0.09 -33.34 3.42
N GLN A 172 0.10 -32.93 4.69
CA GLN A 172 -0.37 -33.77 5.79
C GLN A 172 -1.84 -34.17 5.62
N SER A 173 -2.69 -33.23 5.19
CA SER A 173 -4.10 -33.52 4.93
C SER A 173 -4.26 -34.55 3.82
N ALA A 174 -3.51 -34.41 2.72
CA ALA A 174 -3.53 -35.38 1.63
C ALA A 174 -3.03 -36.77 2.06
N PHE A 175 -1.95 -36.83 2.86
CA PHE A 175 -1.45 -38.09 3.41
C PHE A 175 -2.47 -38.77 4.33
N ARG A 176 -3.18 -38.00 5.17
CA ARG A 176 -4.24 -38.55 6.04
C ARG A 176 -5.38 -39.15 5.22
N GLU A 177 -5.82 -38.48 4.16
CA GLU A 177 -6.88 -39.00 3.28
C GLU A 177 -6.43 -40.25 2.53
N LEU A 178 -5.18 -40.30 2.07
CA LEU A 178 -4.60 -41.49 1.46
C LEU A 178 -4.54 -42.66 2.46
N ALA A 179 -4.08 -42.41 3.69
CA ALA A 179 -3.99 -43.44 4.73
C ALA A 179 -5.37 -44.05 5.05
N LYS A 180 -6.42 -43.22 5.17
CA LYS A 180 -7.80 -43.69 5.37
C LYS A 180 -8.26 -44.57 4.21
N ALA A 181 -7.96 -44.20 2.97
CA ALA A 181 -8.35 -44.97 1.78
C ALA A 181 -7.66 -46.34 1.69
N LEU A 182 -6.52 -46.51 2.35
CA LEU A 182 -5.73 -47.74 2.37
C LEU A 182 -5.98 -48.61 3.61
N GLN A 183 -6.81 -48.16 4.57
CA GLN A 183 -7.15 -48.98 5.73
C GLN A 183 -7.94 -50.23 5.28
N PRO A 184 -7.54 -51.44 5.70
CA PRO A 184 -8.31 -52.65 5.42
C PRO A 184 -9.71 -52.52 6.05
N ARG A 185 -10.71 -52.99 5.31
CA ARG A 185 -12.10 -53.02 5.76
C ARG A 185 -12.27 -53.94 6.97
#